data_AF-A0A1M6X0V7-F1
#
_entry.id   AF-A0A1M6X0V7-F1
#
_cell.length_a   1.000
_cell.length_b   1.000
_cell.length_c   1.000
_cell.angle_alpha   90.00
_cell.angle_beta   90.00
_cell.angle_gamma   90.00
#
_symmetry.space_group_name_H-M   'P 1'
#
loop_
_entity.id
_entity.type
_entity.pdbx_description
1 polymer ?
#
loop_
_entity_poly.entity_id
_entity_poly.type
_entity_poly.pdbx_seq_one_letter_code
_entity_poly.pdbx_strand_id
1 'polypeptide(L)'
;MAKQFKQTTEKVKQEIISASDNAVTLFSKADKQKYNRILKSIDTELNKVEKSYLAIAFKVHALYKDKLFEIDGFKNIYELAQEKYNLSRGTCNNYINIVDKFGHWDKETGDYTGLQEQYQNFKSSQLILMLSMTDEQRAMVKPDMTIREIREYRALCDSQSAEDELEDDANTIDEETHSDSGNLEDGDILNVPEDNDIETIIKETNRMMVFECPNVNDFKKKLDQNTTVLNDTYIDFKNTNKDIRPKITVCLEW
;
A
#
# COMPACT_ATOMS: atom_id res chain seq x y z
N MET A 1 50.76 41.79 -15.13
CA MET A 1 49.98 40.56 -15.40
C MET A 1 48.90 40.24 -14.36
N ALA A 2 49.11 40.45 -13.06
CA ALA A 2 48.10 40.12 -12.03
C ALA A 2 46.80 40.99 -12.03
N LYS A 3 46.82 42.21 -12.59
CA LYS A 3 45.63 43.08 -12.67
C LYS A 3 44.62 42.67 -13.76
N GLN A 4 45.08 42.07 -14.86
CA GLN A 4 44.20 41.62 -15.95
C GLN A 4 43.44 40.34 -15.59
N PHE A 5 44.06 39.41 -14.86
CA PHE A 5 43.38 38.18 -14.41
C PHE A 5 42.23 38.46 -13.44
N LYS A 6 42.37 39.43 -12.51
CA LYS A 6 41.29 39.80 -11.58
C LYS A 6 40.07 40.42 -12.29
N GLN A 7 40.30 41.30 -13.28
CA GLN A 7 39.22 41.90 -14.08
C GLN A 7 38.50 40.87 -14.96
N THR A 8 39.22 39.88 -15.50
CA THR A 8 38.60 38.80 -16.28
C THR A 8 37.78 37.87 -15.38
N THR A 9 38.24 37.56 -14.16
CA THR A 9 37.46 36.72 -13.22
C THR A 9 36.22 37.41 -12.64
N GLU A 10 36.23 38.75 -12.49
CA GLU A 10 35.04 39.50 -12.05
C GLU A 10 34.01 39.62 -13.17
N LYS A 11 34.42 39.84 -14.42
CA LYS A 11 33.51 39.81 -15.58
C LYS A 11 32.85 38.45 -15.77
N VAL A 12 33.63 37.37 -15.68
CA VAL A 12 33.10 36.00 -15.78
C VAL A 12 32.14 35.68 -14.63
N LYS A 13 32.41 36.15 -13.41
CA LYS A 13 31.45 36.02 -12.29
C LYS A 13 30.17 36.83 -12.49
N GLN A 14 30.25 38.04 -13.03
CA GLN A 14 29.08 38.88 -13.32
C GLN A 14 28.21 38.32 -14.47
N GLU A 15 28.83 37.69 -15.49
CA GLU A 15 28.11 36.98 -16.56
C GLU A 15 27.45 35.68 -16.09
N ILE A 16 28.07 34.94 -15.16
CA ILE A 16 27.47 33.73 -14.57
C ILE A 16 26.27 34.06 -13.66
N ILE A 17 26.36 35.15 -12.88
CA ILE A 17 25.26 35.58 -11.99
C ILE A 17 24.07 36.09 -12.83
N SER A 18 24.32 36.84 -13.91
CA SER A 18 23.25 37.32 -14.81
C SER A 18 22.65 36.22 -15.70
N ALA A 19 23.36 35.10 -15.91
CA ALA A 19 22.81 33.90 -16.54
C ALA A 19 21.96 33.06 -15.56
N SER A 20 22.32 33.04 -14.26
CA SER A 20 21.60 32.34 -13.20
C SER A 20 20.21 32.94 -12.93
N ASP A 21 20.07 34.26 -12.96
CA ASP A 21 18.78 34.93 -12.72
C ASP A 21 17.80 34.76 -13.90
N ASN A 22 18.29 34.42 -15.09
CA ASN A 22 17.46 34.17 -16.28
C ASN A 22 16.92 32.73 -16.37
N ALA A 23 17.42 31.78 -15.57
CA ALA A 23 16.92 30.40 -15.56
C ALA A 23 15.58 30.24 -14.81
N VAL A 24 15.12 31.27 -14.07
CA VAL A 24 13.96 31.17 -13.15
C VAL A 24 12.62 31.64 -13.79
N THR A 25 12.56 31.94 -15.08
CA THR A 25 11.31 32.39 -15.73
C THR A 25 10.78 31.46 -16.83
N LEU A 26 10.75 30.14 -16.60
CA LEU A 26 10.31 29.17 -17.62
C LEU A 26 8.79 28.90 -17.69
N PHE A 27 7.99 29.30 -16.69
CA PHE A 27 6.54 29.08 -16.71
C PHE A 27 5.77 30.38 -16.53
N SER A 28 4.90 30.68 -17.48
CA SER A 28 4.04 31.86 -17.44
C SER A 28 3.03 31.78 -16.29
N LYS A 29 2.42 32.92 -15.94
CA LYS A 29 1.30 32.94 -14.97
C LYS A 29 0.15 32.01 -15.42
N ALA A 30 -0.10 31.94 -16.73
CA ALA A 30 -1.11 31.05 -17.30
C ALA A 30 -0.74 29.57 -17.11
N ASP A 31 0.55 29.22 -17.25
CA ASP A 31 1.03 27.84 -17.03
C ASP A 31 0.89 27.44 -15.56
N LYS A 32 1.25 28.33 -14.63
CA LYS A 32 1.05 28.09 -13.19
C LYS A 32 -0.43 27.93 -12.85
N GLN A 33 -1.33 28.69 -13.48
CA GLN A 33 -2.77 28.52 -13.29
C GLN A 33 -3.28 27.19 -13.86
N LYS A 34 -2.83 26.82 -15.06
CA LYS A 34 -3.16 25.54 -15.70
C LYS A 34 -2.67 24.36 -14.86
N TYR A 35 -1.44 24.41 -14.36
CA TYR A 35 -0.86 23.42 -13.45
C TYR A 35 -1.73 23.21 -12.21
N ASN A 36 -2.07 24.28 -11.49
CA ASN A 36 -2.90 24.19 -10.29
C ASN A 36 -4.31 23.66 -10.59
N ARG A 37 -4.89 24.01 -11.75
CA ARG A 37 -6.19 23.45 -12.18
C ARG A 37 -6.08 21.95 -12.43
N ILE A 38 -5.02 21.49 -13.09
CA ILE A 38 -4.79 20.07 -13.36
C ILE A 38 -4.61 19.30 -12.04
N LEU A 39 -3.79 19.80 -11.12
CA LEU A 39 -3.62 19.18 -9.80
C LEU A 39 -4.94 19.01 -9.06
N LYS A 40 -5.74 20.08 -8.97
CA LYS A 40 -7.08 20.02 -8.34
C LYS A 40 -8.01 19.02 -9.03
N SER A 41 -7.90 18.90 -10.35
CA SER A 41 -8.67 17.89 -11.11
C SER A 41 -8.24 16.48 -10.74
N ILE A 42 -6.93 16.23 -10.62
CA ILE A 42 -6.38 14.93 -10.21
C ILE A 42 -6.87 14.59 -8.80
N ASP A 43 -6.77 15.54 -7.85
CA ASP A 43 -7.25 15.34 -6.47
C ASP A 43 -8.75 14.99 -6.43
N THR A 44 -9.55 15.61 -7.30
CA THR A 44 -10.98 15.33 -7.42
C THR A 44 -11.24 13.92 -7.94
N GLU A 45 -10.53 13.49 -8.99
CA GLU A 45 -10.68 12.13 -9.53
C GLU A 45 -10.19 11.06 -8.56
N LEU A 46 -9.08 11.30 -7.85
CA LEU A 46 -8.60 10.39 -6.81
C LEU A 46 -9.63 10.23 -5.67
N ASN A 47 -10.29 11.32 -5.26
CA ASN A 47 -11.37 11.24 -4.27
C ASN A 47 -12.59 10.43 -4.78
N LYS A 48 -12.88 10.45 -6.10
CA LYS A 48 -13.93 9.60 -6.67
C LYS A 48 -13.52 8.13 -6.69
N VAL A 49 -12.26 7.84 -7.01
CA VAL A 49 -11.71 6.48 -6.97
C VAL A 49 -11.85 5.92 -5.54
N GLU A 50 -11.49 6.72 -4.54
CA GLU A 50 -11.61 6.34 -3.13
C GLU A 50 -13.06 6.01 -2.73
N LYS A 51 -14.01 6.87 -3.07
CA LYS A 51 -15.44 6.61 -2.84
C LYS A 51 -15.94 5.37 -3.59
N SER A 52 -15.47 5.18 -4.82
CA SER A 52 -15.84 4.02 -5.64
C SER A 52 -15.28 2.73 -5.06
N TYR A 53 -14.05 2.76 -4.52
CA TYR A 53 -13.43 1.63 -3.86
C TYR A 53 -14.28 1.12 -2.70
N LEU A 54 -14.69 2.03 -1.80
CA LEU A 54 -15.57 1.69 -0.67
C LEU A 54 -16.95 1.22 -1.14
N ALA A 55 -17.54 1.90 -2.12
CA ALA A 55 -18.85 1.50 -2.65
C ALA A 55 -18.83 0.09 -3.28
N ILE A 56 -17.73 -0.29 -3.94
CA ILE A 56 -17.53 -1.66 -4.43
C ILE A 56 -17.39 -2.62 -3.26
N ALA A 57 -16.61 -2.25 -2.23
CA ALA A 57 -16.40 -3.09 -1.05
C ALA A 57 -17.72 -3.51 -0.39
N PHE A 58 -18.62 -2.55 -0.12
CA PHE A 58 -19.94 -2.85 0.46
C PHE A 58 -20.80 -3.78 -0.42
N LYS A 59 -20.76 -3.61 -1.74
CA LYS A 59 -21.50 -4.48 -2.66
C LYS A 59 -20.94 -5.89 -2.74
N VAL A 60 -19.61 -6.02 -2.78
CA VAL A 60 -18.94 -7.32 -2.76
C VAL A 60 -19.22 -8.05 -1.45
N HIS A 61 -19.21 -7.31 -0.34
CA HIS A 61 -19.56 -7.85 0.98
C HIS A 61 -21.01 -8.34 1.03
N ALA A 62 -21.98 -7.56 0.52
CA ALA A 62 -23.38 -7.99 0.46
C ALA A 62 -23.54 -9.29 -0.37
N LEU A 63 -22.88 -9.39 -1.53
CA LEU A 63 -22.86 -10.63 -2.34
C LEU A 63 -22.26 -11.82 -1.58
N TYR A 64 -21.20 -11.57 -0.79
CA TYR A 64 -20.53 -12.59 0.00
C TYR A 64 -21.40 -13.10 1.14
N LYS A 65 -21.96 -12.18 1.94
CA LYS A 65 -22.77 -12.47 3.13
C LYS A 65 -24.01 -13.29 2.81
N ASP A 66 -24.73 -12.91 1.76
CA ASP A 66 -25.97 -13.58 1.34
C ASP A 66 -25.72 -14.75 0.37
N LYS A 67 -24.45 -15.09 0.10
CA LYS A 67 -24.02 -16.13 -0.84
C LYS A 67 -24.63 -16.00 -2.24
N LEU A 68 -24.90 -14.78 -2.69
CA LEU A 68 -25.56 -14.50 -3.97
C LEU A 68 -24.71 -14.89 -5.19
N PHE A 69 -23.42 -15.18 -4.99
CA PHE A 69 -22.57 -15.75 -6.04
C PHE A 69 -23.02 -17.14 -6.51
N GLU A 70 -23.81 -17.86 -5.71
CA GLU A 70 -24.36 -19.17 -6.08
C GLU A 70 -25.42 -19.07 -7.19
N ILE A 71 -26.04 -17.90 -7.40
CA ILE A 71 -27.06 -17.67 -8.45
C ILE A 71 -26.51 -17.98 -9.84
N ASP A 72 -25.26 -17.60 -10.09
CA ASP A 72 -24.57 -17.86 -11.36
C ASP A 72 -23.72 -19.14 -11.32
N GLY A 73 -23.83 -19.94 -10.26
CA GLY A 73 -23.13 -21.22 -10.11
C GLY A 73 -21.64 -21.10 -9.74
N PHE A 74 -21.18 -19.94 -9.25
CA PHE A 74 -19.82 -19.81 -8.72
C PHE A 74 -19.68 -20.51 -7.37
N LYS A 75 -18.52 -21.10 -7.08
CA LYS A 75 -18.31 -21.83 -5.81
C LYS A 75 -18.09 -20.91 -4.62
N ASN A 76 -17.55 -19.72 -4.87
CA ASN A 76 -17.25 -18.73 -3.85
C ASN A 76 -17.20 -17.33 -4.47
N ILE A 77 -17.17 -16.32 -3.60
CA ILE A 77 -17.11 -14.90 -4.01
C ILE A 77 -15.85 -14.57 -4.83
N TYR A 78 -14.73 -15.26 -4.60
CA TYR A 78 -13.47 -14.98 -5.29
C TYR A 78 -13.53 -15.37 -6.77
N GLU A 79 -14.18 -16.50 -7.10
CA GLU A 79 -14.41 -16.92 -8.48
C GLU A 79 -15.30 -15.89 -9.22
N LEU A 80 -16.40 -15.46 -8.60
CA LEU A 80 -17.27 -14.42 -9.18
C LEU A 80 -16.50 -13.10 -9.39
N ALA A 81 -15.72 -12.67 -8.39
CA ALA A 81 -14.98 -11.43 -8.43
C ALA A 81 -13.90 -11.43 -9.51
N GLN A 82 -13.21 -12.56 -9.68
CA GLN A 82 -12.19 -12.73 -10.70
C GLN A 82 -12.80 -12.82 -12.10
N GLU A 83 -13.82 -13.65 -12.31
CA GLU A 83 -14.42 -13.90 -13.63
C GLU A 83 -15.20 -12.70 -14.17
N LYS A 84 -16.00 -12.02 -13.33
CA LYS A 84 -16.85 -10.89 -13.78
C LYS A 84 -16.14 -9.53 -13.76
N TYR A 85 -15.26 -9.33 -12.78
CA TYR A 85 -14.71 -7.99 -12.50
C TYR A 85 -13.18 -7.94 -12.54
N ASN A 86 -12.51 -9.07 -12.82
CA ASN A 86 -11.05 -9.18 -12.81
C ASN A 86 -10.42 -8.69 -11.50
N LEU A 87 -11.10 -8.94 -10.38
CA LEU A 87 -10.63 -8.59 -9.04
C LEU A 87 -9.81 -9.75 -8.47
N SER A 88 -8.59 -9.44 -8.04
CA SER A 88 -7.74 -10.42 -7.36
C SER A 88 -8.37 -10.92 -6.07
N ARG A 89 -8.02 -12.14 -5.66
CA ARG A 89 -8.42 -12.70 -4.36
C ARG A 89 -8.05 -11.79 -3.19
N GLY A 90 -6.85 -11.20 -3.21
CA GLY A 90 -6.39 -10.27 -2.17
C GLY A 90 -7.24 -9.01 -2.09
N THR A 91 -7.62 -8.43 -3.24
CA THR A 91 -8.54 -7.28 -3.28
C THR A 91 -9.91 -7.63 -2.73
N CYS A 92 -10.45 -8.79 -3.10
CA CYS A 92 -11.73 -9.28 -2.59
C CYS A 92 -11.70 -9.50 -1.07
N ASN A 93 -10.63 -10.09 -0.55
CA ASN A 93 -10.42 -10.25 0.89
C ASN A 93 -10.38 -8.90 1.61
N ASN A 94 -9.65 -7.92 1.07
CA ASN A 94 -9.59 -6.58 1.65
C ASN A 94 -10.98 -5.94 1.71
N TYR A 95 -11.79 -6.08 0.66
CA TYR A 95 -13.16 -5.57 0.66
C TYR A 95 -14.00 -6.16 1.79
N ILE A 96 -14.02 -7.49 1.92
CA ILE A 96 -14.80 -8.18 2.94
C ILE A 96 -14.34 -7.74 4.33
N ASN A 97 -13.03 -7.80 4.60
CA ASN A 97 -12.46 -7.48 5.91
C ASN A 97 -12.63 -5.99 6.30
N ILE A 98 -12.56 -5.06 5.35
CA ILE A 98 -12.82 -3.63 5.61
C ILE A 98 -14.25 -3.43 6.06
N VAL A 99 -15.21 -4.05 5.37
CA VAL A 99 -16.63 -3.90 5.69
C VAL A 99 -16.95 -4.58 7.03
N ASP A 100 -16.42 -5.78 7.28
CA ASP A 100 -16.62 -6.49 8.54
C ASP A 100 -16.09 -5.69 9.75
N LYS A 101 -14.88 -5.14 9.66
CA LYS A 101 -14.24 -4.43 10.78
C LYS A 101 -14.67 -2.99 10.94
N PHE A 102 -14.85 -2.25 9.85
CA PHE A 102 -15.05 -0.79 9.88
C PHE A 102 -16.43 -0.35 9.40
N GLY A 103 -17.25 -1.29 8.92
CA GLY A 103 -18.60 -1.01 8.47
C GLY A 103 -19.55 -0.68 9.63
N HIS A 104 -20.51 0.18 9.36
CA HIS A 104 -21.66 0.44 10.20
C HIS A 104 -22.77 -0.54 9.84
N TRP A 105 -23.11 -1.44 10.77
CA TRP A 105 -24.21 -2.37 10.60
C TRP A 105 -25.55 -1.69 10.87
N ASP A 106 -26.40 -1.64 9.86
CA ASP A 106 -27.76 -1.10 9.96
C ASP A 106 -28.75 -2.23 10.27
N LYS A 107 -29.44 -2.11 11.41
CA LYS A 107 -30.42 -3.11 11.87
C LYS A 107 -31.72 -3.07 11.06
N GLU A 108 -32.05 -1.97 10.41
CA GLU A 108 -33.28 -1.83 9.63
C GLU A 108 -33.15 -2.48 8.26
N THR A 109 -32.04 -2.25 7.58
CA THR A 109 -31.76 -2.90 6.28
C THR A 109 -31.19 -4.31 6.45
N GLY A 110 -30.65 -4.61 7.63
CA GLY A 110 -29.97 -5.86 7.91
C GLY A 110 -28.64 -5.98 7.17
N ASP A 111 -28.00 -4.87 6.82
CA ASP A 111 -26.79 -4.80 5.99
C ASP A 111 -25.86 -3.64 6.40
N TYR A 112 -24.64 -3.61 5.88
CA TYR A 112 -23.71 -2.51 6.09
C TYR A 112 -24.00 -1.34 5.13
N THR A 113 -24.33 -0.16 5.68
CA THR A 113 -24.75 1.02 4.88
C THR A 113 -23.66 2.08 4.71
N GLY A 114 -22.48 1.87 5.30
CA GLY A 114 -21.33 2.76 5.20
C GLY A 114 -20.25 2.42 6.22
N LEU A 115 -19.26 3.30 6.37
CA LEU A 115 -18.27 3.19 7.44
C LEU A 115 -18.84 3.76 8.74
N GLN A 116 -18.36 3.22 9.88
CA GLN A 116 -18.60 3.84 11.19
C GLN A 116 -18.08 5.28 11.21
N GLU A 117 -18.71 6.14 12.00
CA GLU A 117 -18.41 7.58 12.07
C GLU A 117 -16.92 7.86 12.29
N GLN A 118 -16.29 7.11 13.19
CA GLN A 118 -14.86 7.23 13.51
C GLN A 118 -13.93 6.90 12.33
N TYR A 119 -14.39 6.15 11.33
CA TYR A 119 -13.59 5.73 10.17
C TYR A 119 -13.91 6.48 8.88
N GLN A 120 -14.89 7.38 8.86
CA GLN A 120 -15.34 8.05 7.61
C GLN A 120 -14.27 8.91 6.93
N ASN A 121 -13.32 9.44 7.70
CA ASN A 121 -12.26 10.31 7.17
C ASN A 121 -10.99 9.53 6.76
N PHE A 122 -10.97 8.22 6.96
CA PHE A 122 -9.83 7.39 6.57
C PHE A 122 -9.91 6.99 5.10
N LYS A 123 -8.75 6.90 4.46
CA LYS A 123 -8.59 6.34 3.11
C LYS A 123 -8.56 4.82 3.16
N SER A 124 -9.03 4.18 2.11
CA SER A 124 -9.03 2.73 1.88
C SER A 124 -7.66 2.11 2.17
N SER A 125 -6.58 2.72 1.71
CA SER A 125 -5.21 2.26 1.96
C SER A 125 -4.81 2.28 3.45
N GLN A 126 -5.34 3.24 4.23
CA GLN A 126 -5.11 3.31 5.67
C GLN A 126 -5.93 2.22 6.37
N LEU A 127 -7.20 2.06 5.98
CA LEU A 127 -8.09 1.01 6.50
C LEU A 127 -7.48 -0.39 6.29
N ILE A 128 -6.91 -0.67 5.10
CA ILE A 128 -6.22 -1.94 4.82
C ILE A 128 -5.10 -2.21 5.84
N LEU A 129 -4.28 -1.21 6.16
CA LEU A 129 -3.20 -1.38 7.15
C LEU A 129 -3.75 -1.58 8.57
N MET A 130 -4.88 -0.95 8.88
CA MET A 130 -5.53 -1.05 10.19
C MET A 130 -6.23 -2.40 10.42
N LEU A 131 -6.44 -3.21 9.38
CA LEU A 131 -7.04 -4.55 9.50
C LEU A 131 -6.24 -5.48 10.41
N SER A 132 -4.90 -5.38 10.33
CA SER A 132 -3.93 -6.19 11.07
C SER A 132 -3.49 -5.59 12.40
N MET A 133 -4.06 -4.46 12.81
CA MET A 133 -3.78 -3.83 14.10
C MET A 133 -4.70 -4.38 15.19
N THR A 134 -4.35 -4.19 16.47
CA THR A 134 -5.28 -4.39 17.59
C THR A 134 -6.26 -3.22 17.72
N ASP A 135 -7.32 -3.35 18.52
CA ASP A 135 -8.27 -2.26 18.75
C ASP A 135 -7.60 -1.04 19.41
N GLU A 136 -6.69 -1.28 20.34
CA GLU A 136 -5.92 -0.24 21.04
C GLU A 136 -4.98 0.51 20.09
N GLN A 137 -4.23 -0.23 19.26
CA GLN A 137 -3.38 0.36 18.23
C GLN A 137 -4.20 1.19 17.24
N ARG A 138 -5.37 0.69 16.81
CA ARG A 138 -6.27 1.41 15.89
C ARG A 138 -6.76 2.73 16.46
N ALA A 139 -7.07 2.80 17.76
CA ALA A 139 -7.55 4.01 18.40
C ALA A 139 -6.52 5.16 18.37
N MET A 140 -5.24 4.84 18.29
CA MET A 140 -4.15 5.81 18.21
C MET A 140 -3.89 6.33 16.79
N VAL A 141 -4.39 5.63 15.75
CA VAL A 141 -4.22 6.03 14.36
C VAL A 141 -5.15 7.18 14.03
N LYS A 142 -4.62 8.23 13.38
CA LYS A 142 -5.39 9.40 12.93
C LYS A 142 -5.53 9.44 11.41
N PRO A 143 -6.63 10.00 10.87
CA PRO A 143 -6.84 10.13 9.42
C PRO A 143 -5.72 10.90 8.69
N ASP A 144 -5.08 11.86 9.37
CA ASP A 144 -4.01 12.68 8.78
C ASP A 144 -2.66 11.94 8.67
N MET A 145 -2.51 10.76 9.31
CA MET A 145 -1.28 9.98 9.24
C MET A 145 -1.08 9.38 7.86
N THR A 146 0.14 9.45 7.35
CA THR A 146 0.52 8.80 6.10
C THR A 146 0.58 7.27 6.27
N ILE A 147 0.44 6.54 5.16
CA ILE A 147 0.63 5.08 5.12
C ILE A 147 1.98 4.67 5.74
N ARG A 148 3.02 5.49 5.55
CA ARG A 148 4.36 5.21 6.09
C ARG A 148 4.37 5.33 7.61
N GLU A 149 3.81 6.40 8.16
CA GLU A 149 3.71 6.63 9.61
C GLU A 149 2.87 5.53 10.29
N ILE A 150 1.78 5.09 9.66
CA ILE A 150 0.94 3.99 10.17
C ILE A 150 1.74 2.67 10.22
N ARG A 151 2.57 2.39 9.21
CA ARG A 151 3.44 1.21 9.19
C ARG A 151 4.56 1.28 10.23
N GLU A 152 5.20 2.44 10.35
CA GLU A 152 6.26 2.67 11.35
C GLU A 152 5.69 2.53 12.77
N TYR A 153 4.52 3.11 13.03
CA TYR A 153 3.81 2.97 14.30
C TYR A 153 3.49 1.50 14.62
N ARG A 154 2.95 0.76 13.65
CA ARG A 154 2.68 -0.67 13.82
C ARG A 154 3.94 -1.44 14.20
N ALA A 155 5.02 -1.26 13.44
CA ALA A 155 6.28 -1.97 13.69
C ALA A 155 6.84 -1.66 15.09
N LEU A 156 6.69 -0.42 15.55
CA LEU A 156 7.10 -0.02 16.90
C LEU A 156 6.28 -0.74 17.97
N CYS A 157 4.95 -0.77 17.85
CA CYS A 157 4.09 -1.47 18.80
C CYS A 157 4.37 -2.98 18.82
N ASP A 158 4.55 -3.59 17.64
CA ASP A 158 4.86 -5.02 17.54
C ASP A 158 6.23 -5.35 18.18
N SER A 159 7.22 -4.44 18.07
CA SER A 159 8.52 -4.61 18.75
C SER A 159 8.47 -4.43 20.27
N GLN A 160 7.62 -3.54 20.78
CA GLN A 160 7.46 -3.31 22.21
C GLN A 160 6.71 -4.47 22.90
N SER A 161 5.74 -5.06 22.19
CA SER A 161 5.00 -6.23 22.67
C SER A 161 5.89 -7.46 22.89
N ALA A 162 6.99 -7.59 22.14
CA ALA A 162 7.92 -8.72 22.22
C ALA A 162 8.99 -8.57 23.33
N GLU A 163 9.24 -7.35 23.80
CA GLU A 163 10.19 -7.08 24.91
C GLU A 163 9.51 -7.23 26.28
N ASP A 164 8.19 -7.01 26.37
CA ASP A 164 7.42 -7.17 27.60
C ASP A 164 7.12 -8.65 27.96
N GLU A 165 7.30 -9.60 27.03
CA GLU A 165 7.10 -11.05 27.29
C GLU A 165 8.26 -11.74 28.04
N LEU A 166 9.33 -11.02 28.41
CA LEU A 166 10.51 -11.60 29.10
C LEU A 166 10.61 -11.26 30.61
N GLU A 167 9.69 -10.50 31.19
CA GLU A 167 9.79 -10.06 32.61
C GLU A 167 8.75 -10.65 33.58
N ASP A 168 7.86 -11.56 33.15
CA ASP A 168 6.77 -12.07 34.00
C ASP A 168 6.85 -13.58 34.34
N ASP A 169 8.07 -14.15 34.46
CA ASP A 169 8.27 -15.48 35.06
C ASP A 169 9.05 -15.39 36.38
N ALA A 170 8.40 -14.83 37.40
CA ALA A 170 8.75 -15.09 38.79
C ALA A 170 7.54 -14.93 39.73
N ASN A 171 7.00 -16.09 40.12
CA ASN A 171 6.48 -16.41 41.47
C ASN A 171 4.95 -16.23 41.70
N THR A 172 4.17 -17.32 41.71
CA THR A 172 3.89 -18.17 42.91
C THR A 172 2.85 -19.27 42.59
N ILE A 173 2.99 -20.38 43.32
CA ILE A 173 2.43 -21.74 43.24
C ILE A 173 0.98 -21.91 43.78
N ASP A 174 0.27 -22.86 43.13
CA ASP A 174 -0.86 -23.78 43.49
C ASP A 174 -1.96 -23.43 44.52
N GLU A 175 -3.23 -23.72 44.15
CA GLU A 175 -3.99 -24.89 44.66
C GLU A 175 -5.30 -25.17 43.86
N GLU A 176 -5.59 -26.46 43.69
CA GLU A 176 -6.71 -27.22 43.09
C GLU A 176 -8.15 -26.78 43.53
N THR A 177 -9.33 -27.10 42.95
CA THR A 177 -9.87 -28.14 42.04
C THR A 177 -11.35 -27.83 41.65
N HIS A 178 -11.82 -28.46 40.55
CA HIS A 178 -13.23 -28.84 40.20
C HIS A 178 -14.28 -27.72 39.95
N SER A 179 -15.26 -27.82 39.04
CA SER A 179 -15.74 -28.82 38.07
C SER A 179 -16.86 -28.20 37.23
N ASP A 180 -17.07 -28.75 36.03
CA ASP A 180 -18.36 -28.87 35.32
C ASP A 180 -18.93 -27.64 34.59
N SER A 181 -18.97 -27.70 33.25
CA SER A 181 -19.98 -27.04 32.40
C SER A 181 -19.88 -27.56 30.95
N GLY A 182 -20.77 -28.49 30.62
CA GLY A 182 -21.61 -28.48 29.42
C GLY A 182 -20.98 -28.35 28.02
N ASN A 183 -20.98 -29.47 27.30
CA ASN A 183 -20.98 -29.56 25.83
C ASN A 183 -21.99 -28.59 25.18
N LEU A 184 -21.53 -27.79 24.22
CA LEU A 184 -22.31 -27.31 23.09
C LEU A 184 -21.47 -27.40 21.81
N GLU A 185 -22.15 -27.84 20.76
CA GLU A 185 -21.64 -28.49 19.56
C GLU A 185 -20.99 -27.54 18.54
N ASP A 186 -19.93 -28.05 17.92
CA ASP A 186 -19.40 -27.83 16.57
C ASP A 186 -19.90 -26.57 15.82
N GLY A 187 -19.18 -25.47 16.02
CA GLY A 187 -19.00 -24.44 15.00
C GLY A 187 -17.63 -24.63 14.36
N ASP A 188 -17.59 -24.93 13.07
CA ASP A 188 -16.38 -25.03 12.25
C ASP A 188 -15.49 -23.78 12.42
N ILE A 189 -14.53 -23.85 13.34
CA ILE A 189 -13.39 -22.94 13.42
C ILE A 189 -12.46 -23.35 12.28
N LEU A 190 -12.69 -22.79 11.10
CA LEU A 190 -11.73 -22.89 10.01
C LEU A 190 -10.54 -21.99 10.33
N ASN A 191 -9.55 -22.63 10.94
CA ASN A 191 -8.11 -22.45 10.78
C ASN A 191 -7.69 -21.12 10.16
N VAL A 192 -7.23 -20.21 11.01
CA VAL A 192 -6.39 -19.08 10.63
C VAL A 192 -5.20 -19.63 9.84
N PRO A 193 -5.03 -19.31 8.55
CA PRO A 193 -3.76 -19.55 7.91
C PRO A 193 -2.78 -18.54 8.50
N GLU A 194 -1.90 -19.06 9.36
CA GLU A 194 -0.59 -18.49 9.63
C GLU A 194 0.06 -18.05 8.31
N ASP A 195 0.69 -16.89 8.34
CA ASP A 195 1.56 -16.37 7.29
C ASP A 195 0.92 -16.12 5.92
N ASN A 196 -0.02 -15.18 5.86
CA ASN A 196 -0.20 -14.43 4.62
C ASN A 196 0.84 -13.30 4.56
N ASP A 197 2.00 -13.65 4.01
CA ASP A 197 3.04 -12.75 3.54
C ASP A 197 2.42 -11.51 2.87
N ILE A 198 2.38 -10.41 3.62
CA ILE A 198 2.13 -9.05 3.11
C ILE A 198 3.13 -8.73 1.98
N GLU A 199 4.26 -9.44 1.93
CA GLU A 199 5.29 -9.34 0.90
C GLU A 199 4.84 -9.77 -0.51
N THR A 200 3.77 -10.56 -0.64
CA THR A 200 3.29 -11.03 -1.94
C THR A 200 2.35 -10.03 -2.62
N ILE A 201 1.59 -9.24 -1.86
CA ILE A 201 0.62 -8.27 -2.41
C ILE A 201 1.28 -6.98 -2.94
N ILE A 202 2.53 -6.69 -2.53
CA ILE A 202 3.28 -5.51 -3.02
C ILE A 202 4.12 -5.84 -4.30
N LYS A 203 4.22 -7.11 -4.71
CA LYS A 203 5.17 -7.51 -5.77
C LYS A 203 4.75 -7.21 -7.22
N GLU A 204 3.49 -6.86 -7.50
CA GLU A 204 3.03 -6.62 -8.90
C GLU A 204 2.77 -5.16 -9.27
N THR A 205 3.04 -4.20 -8.38
CA THR A 205 3.04 -2.77 -8.75
C THR A 205 4.46 -2.27 -8.93
N ASN A 206 4.93 -2.23 -10.18
CA ASN A 206 6.07 -1.42 -10.66
C ASN A 206 7.25 -1.29 -9.68
N ARG A 207 8.10 -2.31 -9.61
CA ARG A 207 9.46 -2.16 -9.07
C ARG A 207 10.30 -1.33 -10.03
N MET A 208 10.14 -0.01 -9.99
CA MET A 208 11.06 0.91 -10.65
C MET A 208 12.32 1.01 -9.80
N MET A 209 13.41 0.41 -10.26
CA MET A 209 14.70 0.50 -9.58
C MET A 209 15.44 1.72 -10.13
N VAL A 210 15.47 2.80 -9.34
CA VAL A 210 16.15 4.05 -9.71
C VAL A 210 17.59 3.99 -9.20
N PHE A 211 18.56 4.16 -10.10
CA PHE A 211 19.98 4.20 -9.76
C PHE A 211 20.56 5.58 -10.06
N GLU A 212 20.90 6.32 -9.02
CA GLU A 212 21.74 7.51 -9.17
C GLU A 212 23.21 7.08 -9.26
N CYS A 213 23.86 7.44 -10.37
CA CYS A 213 25.27 7.17 -10.59
C CYS A 213 26.00 8.50 -10.84
N PRO A 214 26.97 8.89 -10.00
CA PRO A 214 27.64 10.19 -10.10
C PRO A 214 28.61 10.27 -11.30
N ASN A 215 28.98 9.13 -11.90
CA ASN A 215 29.81 9.08 -13.08
C ASN A 215 29.47 7.86 -13.97
N VAL A 216 29.91 7.94 -15.22
CA VAL A 216 29.64 6.93 -16.27
C VAL A 216 30.31 5.58 -15.97
N ASN A 217 31.43 5.56 -15.26
CA ASN A 217 32.14 4.32 -14.95
C ASN A 217 31.40 3.50 -13.88
N ASP A 218 30.81 4.18 -12.89
CA ASP A 218 29.97 3.55 -11.86
C ASP A 218 28.65 3.04 -12.46
N PHE A 219 28.09 3.76 -13.45
CA PHE A 219 26.94 3.28 -14.21
C PHE A 219 27.26 1.98 -14.96
N LYS A 220 28.40 1.92 -15.67
CA LYS A 220 28.81 0.71 -16.41
C LYS A 220 28.98 -0.50 -15.48
N LYS A 221 29.65 -0.31 -14.34
CA LYS A 221 29.86 -1.39 -13.36
C LYS A 221 28.54 -1.92 -12.79
N LYS A 222 27.59 -1.02 -12.47
CA LYS A 222 26.26 -1.41 -11.98
C LYS A 222 25.41 -2.05 -13.09
N LEU A 223 25.53 -1.58 -14.33
CA LEU A 223 24.84 -2.15 -15.48
C LEU A 223 25.27 -3.60 -15.73
N ASP A 224 26.56 -3.89 -15.65
CA ASP A 224 27.09 -5.24 -15.84
C ASP A 224 26.59 -6.20 -14.74
N GLN A 225 26.58 -5.74 -13.48
CA GLN A 225 26.04 -6.49 -12.34
C GLN A 225 24.53 -6.75 -12.49
N ASN A 226 23.77 -5.74 -12.90
CA ASN A 226 22.33 -5.86 -13.10
C ASN A 226 21.97 -6.71 -14.31
N THR A 227 22.82 -6.76 -15.34
CA THR A 227 22.60 -7.59 -16.53
C THR A 227 22.55 -9.08 -16.16
N THR A 228 23.41 -9.53 -15.26
CA THR A 228 23.38 -10.92 -14.74
C THR A 228 22.07 -11.20 -14.02
N VAL A 229 21.69 -10.33 -13.08
CA VAL A 229 20.45 -10.48 -12.29
C VAL A 229 19.21 -10.47 -13.18
N LEU A 230 19.18 -9.61 -14.20
CA LEU A 230 18.07 -9.54 -15.17
C LEU A 230 17.98 -10.82 -16.02
N ASN A 231 19.11 -11.40 -16.42
CA ASN A 231 19.14 -12.64 -17.20
C ASN A 231 18.66 -13.84 -16.36
N ASP A 232 19.11 -13.94 -15.11
CA ASP A 232 18.69 -15.02 -14.21
C ASP A 232 17.18 -14.92 -13.94
N THR A 233 16.69 -13.70 -13.64
CA THR A 233 15.26 -13.44 -13.45
C THR A 233 14.44 -13.76 -14.70
N TYR A 234 14.96 -13.47 -15.89
CA TYR A 234 14.31 -13.79 -17.17
C TYR A 234 14.24 -15.31 -17.40
N ILE A 235 15.30 -16.05 -17.05
CA ILE A 235 15.34 -17.51 -17.17
C ILE A 235 14.32 -18.14 -16.21
N ASP A 236 14.28 -17.71 -14.97
CA ASP A 236 13.31 -18.17 -13.97
C ASP A 236 11.88 -17.89 -14.42
N PHE A 237 11.61 -16.67 -14.91
CA PHE A 237 10.30 -16.30 -15.44
C PHE A 237 9.87 -17.19 -16.62
N LYS A 238 10.79 -17.48 -17.56
CA LYS A 238 10.52 -18.35 -18.71
C LYS A 238 10.26 -19.80 -18.31
N ASN A 239 10.89 -20.27 -17.24
CA ASN A 239 10.68 -21.61 -16.69
C ASN A 239 9.30 -21.74 -16.03
N THR A 240 8.84 -20.69 -15.35
CA THR A 240 7.53 -20.66 -14.68
C THR A 240 6.37 -20.39 -15.65
N ASN A 241 6.57 -19.55 -16.67
CA ASN A 241 5.50 -19.09 -17.57
C ASN A 241 5.86 -19.31 -19.05
N LYS A 242 5.56 -20.51 -19.57
CA LYS A 242 5.96 -20.93 -20.94
C LYS A 242 5.29 -20.15 -22.08
N ASP A 243 4.11 -19.58 -21.84
CA ASP A 243 3.30 -18.92 -22.89
C ASP A 243 3.32 -17.39 -22.83
N ILE A 244 4.02 -16.80 -21.85
CA ILE A 244 4.07 -15.35 -21.65
C ILE A 244 5.44 -14.81 -22.08
N ARG A 245 5.46 -13.80 -22.96
CA ARG A 245 6.69 -13.10 -23.35
C ARG A 245 6.91 -11.92 -22.40
N PRO A 246 7.96 -11.91 -21.56
CA PRO A 246 8.21 -10.78 -20.68
C PRO A 246 8.67 -9.57 -21.49
N LYS A 247 8.23 -8.37 -21.09
CA LYS A 247 8.62 -7.09 -21.70
C LYS A 247 9.41 -6.28 -20.68
N ILE A 248 10.68 -6.01 -20.98
CA ILE A 248 11.55 -5.16 -20.16
C ILE A 248 11.57 -3.75 -20.78
N THR A 249 11.28 -2.71 -19.98
CA THR A 249 11.34 -1.31 -20.40
C THR A 249 12.34 -0.58 -19.52
N VAL A 250 13.33 0.08 -20.14
CA VAL A 250 14.35 0.88 -19.44
C VAL A 250 14.12 2.35 -19.75
N CYS A 251 13.92 3.17 -18.72
CA CYS A 251 13.82 4.63 -18.84
C CYS A 251 15.14 5.26 -18.36
N LEU A 252 15.71 6.14 -19.18
CA LEU A 252 16.89 6.93 -18.82
C LEU A 252 16.46 8.40 -18.76
N GLU A 253 16.68 9.04 -17.61
CA GLU A 253 16.49 10.47 -17.42
C GLU A 253 17.87 11.13 -17.26
N TRP A 254 18.08 12.27 -17.89
CA TRP A 254 19.36 13.01 -17.91
C TRP A 254 19.15 14.48 -17.54
#